data_AF-A0A380DSK2-F1
#
_entry.id   AF-A0A380DSK2-F1
#
_cell.length_a   1.000
_cell.length_b   1.000
_cell.length_c   1.000
_cell.angle_alpha   90.00
_cell.angle_beta   90.00
_cell.angle_gamma   90.00
#
_symmetry.space_group_name_H-M   'P 1'
#
loop_
_entity.id
_entity.type
_entity.pdbx_description
1 polymer ?
#
loop_
_entity_poly.entity_id
_entity_poly.type
_entity_poly.pdbx_seq_one_letter_code
_entity_poly.pdbx_strand_id
1 'polypeptide(L)'
;MNNGWGPYGRDSFHPTYGNELFLAGRQSSAYAGRNFIAQHQMPLLSRSNFNPEFLSVLSHRQDGAKKSKLTVTYQREMDLYQIRWNGFYWAGANYKNFKTRTFKSTYEIDWENHKVKLLDTKETENNK
;
A
#
# COMPACT_ATOMS: atom_id res chain seq x y z
N MET A 1 -12.89 -7.16 7.05
CA MET A 1 -13.53 -7.96 8.11
C MET A 1 -12.44 -8.50 9.02
N ASN A 2 -12.73 -8.62 10.32
CA ASN A 2 -11.87 -9.21 11.34
C ASN A 2 -12.73 -10.16 12.17
N ASN A 3 -12.61 -11.48 11.95
CA ASN A 3 -13.37 -12.52 12.67
C ASN A 3 -14.89 -12.23 12.79
N GLY A 4 -15.52 -11.78 11.71
CA GLY A 4 -16.95 -11.42 11.68
C GLY A 4 -17.27 -9.97 12.06
N TRP A 5 -16.32 -9.22 12.61
CA TRP A 5 -16.45 -7.79 12.91
C TRP A 5 -15.98 -6.90 11.74
N GLY A 6 -16.49 -5.67 11.70
CA GLY A 6 -16.18 -4.67 10.67
C GLY A 6 -17.40 -4.29 9.80
N PRO A 7 -17.20 -3.76 8.59
CA PRO A 7 -15.90 -3.55 7.94
C PRO A 7 -15.07 -2.49 8.66
N TYR A 8 -13.76 -2.76 8.78
CA TYR A 8 -12.78 -1.82 9.28
C TYR A 8 -11.95 -1.26 8.12
N GLY A 9 -11.40 -0.08 8.31
CA GLY A 9 -10.48 0.58 7.39
C GLY A 9 -9.35 1.30 8.13
N ARG A 10 -8.55 2.04 7.35
CA ARG A 10 -7.36 2.76 7.84
C ARG A 10 -7.68 3.77 8.94
N ASP A 11 -8.90 4.30 8.95
CA ASP A 11 -9.39 5.35 9.83
C ASP A 11 -10.49 4.87 10.80
N SER A 12 -10.72 3.56 10.91
CA SER A 12 -11.67 3.04 11.90
C SER A 12 -11.24 3.42 13.31
N PHE A 13 -12.22 3.82 14.13
CA PHE A 13 -11.96 4.30 15.47
C PHE A 13 -13.06 3.84 16.42
N HIS A 14 -12.65 3.35 17.58
CA HIS A 14 -13.47 3.09 18.73
C HIS A 14 -12.89 3.85 19.92
N PRO A 15 -13.69 4.57 20.74
CA PRO A 15 -13.17 5.39 21.83
C PRO A 15 -12.35 4.60 22.86
N THR A 16 -12.76 3.36 23.14
CA THR A 16 -12.04 2.44 24.05
C THR A 16 -10.91 1.67 23.36
N TYR A 17 -11.18 0.99 22.24
CA TYR A 17 -10.26 0.01 21.65
C TYR A 17 -9.44 0.54 20.46
N GLY A 18 -9.63 1.82 20.10
CA GLY A 18 -8.95 2.44 18.97
C GLY A 18 -9.32 1.83 17.62
N ASN A 19 -8.34 1.65 16.74
CA ASN A 19 -8.53 0.98 15.45
C ASN A 19 -8.34 -0.53 15.61
N GLU A 20 -9.42 -1.29 15.50
CA GLU A 20 -9.44 -2.75 15.70
C GLU A 20 -9.25 -3.56 14.40
N LEU A 21 -8.83 -2.91 13.30
CA LEU A 21 -8.72 -3.51 11.97
C LEU A 21 -8.03 -4.89 11.95
N PHE A 22 -6.92 -5.05 12.67
CA PHE A 22 -6.18 -6.30 12.75
C PHE A 22 -5.96 -6.81 14.19
N LEU A 23 -6.65 -6.26 15.19
CA LEU A 23 -6.58 -6.71 16.59
C LEU A 23 -7.36 -8.02 16.75
N ALA A 24 -6.72 -9.10 17.21
CA ALA A 24 -7.41 -10.40 17.34
C ALA A 24 -8.37 -10.46 18.54
N GLY A 25 -7.96 -9.94 19.70
CA GLY A 25 -8.78 -10.01 20.90
C GLY A 25 -8.50 -8.87 21.89
N ARG A 26 -9.57 -8.23 22.37
CA ARG A 26 -9.53 -7.13 23.36
C ARG A 26 -8.99 -7.56 24.72
N GLN A 27 -9.14 -8.83 25.09
CA GLN A 27 -8.75 -9.41 26.38
C GLN A 27 -7.82 -10.62 26.24
N SER A 28 -7.15 -10.74 25.09
CA SER A 28 -6.24 -11.86 24.86
C SER A 28 -5.12 -11.90 25.89
N SER A 29 -4.84 -13.08 26.45
CA SER A 29 -3.69 -13.32 27.33
C SER A 29 -2.38 -13.52 26.54
N ALA A 30 -2.44 -13.52 25.21
CA ALA A 30 -1.26 -13.66 24.36
C ALA A 30 -0.37 -12.41 24.40
N TYR A 31 0.93 -12.61 24.16
CA TYR A 31 1.86 -11.50 23.91
C TYR A 31 1.41 -10.66 22.71
N ALA A 32 1.77 -9.37 22.70
CA ALA A 32 1.38 -8.41 21.65
C ALA A 32 1.64 -8.95 20.23
N GLY A 33 2.82 -9.50 19.96
CA GLY A 33 3.19 -10.05 18.64
C GLY A 33 2.33 -11.22 18.17
N ARG A 34 1.50 -11.81 19.04
CA ARG A 34 0.59 -12.93 18.75
C ARG A 34 -0.89 -12.55 18.88
N ASN A 35 -1.21 -11.27 19.11
CA ASN A 35 -2.59 -10.79 19.27
C ASN A 35 -3.07 -9.96 18.07
N PHE A 36 -2.55 -10.28 16.88
CA PHE A 36 -3.09 -9.83 15.60
C PHE A 36 -3.91 -10.95 14.96
N ILE A 37 -4.85 -10.61 14.08
CA ILE A 37 -5.54 -11.65 13.29
C ILE A 37 -4.52 -12.49 12.52
N ALA A 38 -4.86 -13.76 12.27
CA ALA A 38 -3.94 -14.63 11.55
C ALA A 38 -3.71 -14.10 10.13
N GLN A 39 -2.47 -14.21 9.63
CA GLN A 39 -2.08 -13.65 8.33
C GLN A 39 -2.96 -14.16 7.17
N HIS A 40 -3.41 -15.41 7.20
CA HIS A 40 -4.30 -15.97 6.18
C HIS A 40 -5.72 -15.36 6.19
N GLN A 41 -6.12 -14.70 7.28
CA GLN A 41 -7.39 -13.98 7.41
C GLN A 41 -7.28 -12.51 6.96
N MET A 42 -6.06 -11.99 6.79
CA MET A 42 -5.85 -10.64 6.25
C MET A 42 -6.14 -10.61 4.75
N PRO A 43 -6.70 -9.51 4.22
CA PRO A 43 -6.80 -9.32 2.77
C PRO A 43 -5.44 -9.48 2.10
N LEU A 44 -5.40 -10.14 0.94
CA LEU A 44 -4.14 -10.43 0.23
C LEU A 44 -3.30 -9.17 -0.02
N LEU A 45 -3.95 -8.08 -0.44
CA LEU A 45 -3.30 -6.79 -0.70
C LEU A 45 -2.68 -6.14 0.54
N SER A 46 -3.19 -6.45 1.74
CA SER A 46 -2.68 -5.88 2.99
C SER A 46 -1.40 -6.55 3.49
N ARG A 47 -1.10 -7.78 3.04
CA ARG A 47 -0.01 -8.61 3.59
C ARG A 47 0.94 -9.21 2.55
N SER A 48 0.62 -9.07 1.27
CA SER A 48 1.36 -9.70 0.18
C SER A 48 1.64 -8.67 -0.92
N ASN A 49 0.99 -8.79 -2.06
CA ASN A 49 1.28 -8.02 -3.26
C ASN A 49 -0.01 -7.61 -3.96
N PHE A 50 0.11 -6.59 -4.80
CA PHE A 50 -0.89 -6.19 -5.77
C PHE A 50 -0.33 -6.46 -7.17
N ASN A 51 -1.12 -7.07 -8.04
CA ASN A 51 -0.79 -7.28 -9.45
C ASN A 51 -1.61 -6.28 -10.29
N PRO A 52 -1.10 -5.05 -10.51
CA PRO A 52 -1.83 -4.05 -11.27
C PRO A 52 -1.89 -4.39 -12.76
N GLU A 53 -3.07 -4.33 -13.35
CA GLU A 53 -3.29 -4.35 -14.79
C GLU A 53 -4.10 -3.11 -15.16
N PHE A 54 -3.40 -2.10 -15.70
CA PHE A 54 -4.00 -0.84 -16.13
C PHE A 54 -3.60 -0.54 -17.57
N LEU A 55 -4.55 -0.03 -18.35
CA LEU A 55 -4.35 0.35 -19.75
C LEU A 55 -4.51 1.88 -19.90
N SER A 56 -3.50 2.53 -20.47
CA SER A 56 -3.52 3.94 -20.83
C SER A 56 -3.38 4.08 -22.34
N VAL A 57 -4.27 4.85 -22.97
CA VAL A 57 -4.22 5.15 -24.41
C VAL A 57 -3.80 6.60 -24.59
N LEU A 58 -2.74 6.82 -25.38
CA LEU A 58 -2.22 8.15 -25.71
C LEU A 58 -2.24 8.35 -27.22
N SER A 59 -2.57 9.56 -27.68
CA SER A 59 -2.49 9.95 -29.09
C SER A 59 -1.34 10.94 -29.31
N HIS A 60 -0.78 10.93 -30.52
CA HIS A 60 0.30 11.83 -30.94
C HIS A 60 0.04 12.30 -32.36
N ARG A 61 0.31 13.59 -32.63
CA ARG A 61 0.16 14.15 -33.98
C ARG A 61 1.30 13.65 -34.88
N GLN A 62 0.97 13.20 -36.08
CA GLN A 62 1.98 12.69 -37.03
C GLN A 62 2.97 13.76 -37.51
N ASP A 63 2.54 15.03 -37.56
CA ASP A 63 3.39 16.19 -37.87
C ASP A 63 4.12 16.76 -36.63
N GLY A 64 4.02 16.09 -35.48
CA GLY A 64 4.56 16.52 -34.20
C GLY A 64 6.03 16.13 -33.96
N ALA A 65 6.46 16.34 -32.70
CA ALA A 65 7.80 15.95 -32.28
C ALA A 65 7.97 14.43 -32.32
N LYS A 66 8.97 13.95 -33.07
CA LYS A 66 9.27 12.52 -33.28
C LYS A 66 9.42 11.69 -32.00
N LYS A 67 9.78 12.33 -30.87
CA LYS A 67 10.06 11.67 -29.59
C LYS A 67 9.33 12.33 -28.43
N SER A 68 8.91 11.53 -27.46
CA SER A 68 8.38 12.01 -26.19
C SER A 68 8.90 11.18 -25.01
N LYS A 69 8.57 11.60 -23.79
CA LYS A 69 8.89 10.86 -22.56
C LYS A 69 7.62 10.38 -21.87
N LEU A 70 7.67 9.15 -21.36
CA LEU A 70 6.62 8.56 -20.53
C LEU A 70 7.24 8.04 -19.23
N THR A 71 6.72 8.48 -18.09
CA THR A 71 7.14 7.97 -16.79
C THR A 71 6.03 7.12 -16.18
N VAL A 72 6.34 5.86 -15.89
CA VAL A 72 5.45 4.94 -15.18
C VAL A 72 5.86 4.89 -13.72
N THR A 73 4.91 5.11 -12.81
CA THR A 73 5.15 5.13 -11.35
C THR A 73 4.33 4.05 -10.66
N TYR A 74 5.00 3.14 -9.95
CA TYR A 74 4.38 2.19 -9.03
C TYR A 74 4.68 2.63 -7.60
N GLN A 75 3.67 2.68 -6.74
CA GLN A 75 3.81 3.12 -5.36
C GLN A 75 3.04 2.21 -4.41
N ARG A 76 3.64 1.92 -3.26
CA ARG A 76 2.93 1.36 -2.11
C ARG A 76 3.06 2.28 -0.91
N GLU A 77 1.91 2.54 -0.29
CA GLU A 77 1.79 3.25 0.97
C GLU A 77 1.57 2.20 2.07
N MET A 78 2.52 2.09 2.98
CA MET A 78 2.49 1.13 4.07
C MET A 78 2.12 1.85 5.36
N ASP A 79 1.04 1.38 5.97
CA ASP A 79 0.61 1.83 7.28
C ASP A 79 1.36 1.06 8.38
N LEU A 80 1.54 1.68 9.54
CA LEU A 80 2.02 1.03 10.74
C LEU A 80 0.82 0.72 11.64
N TYR A 81 0.45 -0.56 11.73
CA TYR A 81 -0.57 -1.02 12.66
C TYR A 81 0.07 -1.50 13.95
N GLN A 82 -0.37 -0.97 15.09
CA GLN A 82 0.15 -1.28 16.42
C GLN A 82 -0.97 -1.66 17.37
N ILE A 83 -0.64 -2.50 18.35
CA ILE A 83 -1.53 -2.79 19.48
C ILE A 83 -0.78 -2.57 20.79
N ARG A 84 -1.50 -2.13 21.82
CA ARG A 84 -0.97 -1.88 23.15
C ARG A 84 -1.90 -2.45 24.21
N TRP A 85 -1.32 -3.16 25.17
CA TRP A 85 -1.99 -3.51 26.42
C TRP A 85 -1.87 -2.33 27.39
N ASN A 86 -2.99 -1.86 27.93
CA ASN A 86 -3.00 -0.72 28.86
C ASN A 86 -3.10 -1.12 30.34
N GLY A 87 -3.05 -2.43 30.65
CA GLY A 87 -3.30 -2.96 32.00
C GLY A 87 -4.68 -3.63 32.16
N PHE A 88 -5.65 -3.30 31.30
CA PHE A 88 -7.02 -3.79 31.37
C PHE A 88 -7.55 -4.39 30.07
N TYR A 89 -7.16 -3.85 28.91
CA TYR A 89 -7.54 -4.35 27.59
C TYR A 89 -6.48 -3.99 26.54
N TRP A 90 -6.57 -4.65 25.38
CA TRP A 90 -5.83 -4.29 24.18
C TRP A 90 -6.56 -3.20 23.40
N ALA A 91 -5.82 -2.19 22.96
CA ALA A 91 -6.27 -1.19 21.99
C ALA A 91 -5.35 -1.19 20.77
N GLY A 92 -5.91 -0.96 19.59
CA GLY A 92 -5.18 -0.86 18.33
C GLY A 92 -5.09 0.56 17.80
N ALA A 93 -4.08 0.83 16.98
CA ALA A 93 -3.90 2.09 16.27
C ALA A 93 -3.31 1.83 14.88
N ASN A 94 -3.79 2.57 13.88
CA ASN A 94 -3.27 2.52 12.53
C ASN A 94 -2.68 3.88 12.16
N TYR A 95 -1.39 3.93 11.87
CA TYR A 95 -0.69 5.15 11.46
C TYR A 95 -0.48 5.11 9.95
N LYS A 96 -1.22 5.96 9.25
CA LYS A 96 -1.25 5.99 7.79
C LYS A 96 0.09 6.45 7.20
N ASN A 97 0.47 5.86 6.07
CA ASN A 97 1.62 6.30 5.26
C ASN A 97 2.92 6.38 6.07
N PHE A 98 3.07 5.49 7.04
CA PHE A 98 4.25 5.43 7.89
C PHE A 98 5.52 5.18 7.06
N LYS A 99 5.39 4.38 6.00
CA LYS A 99 6.46 4.08 5.06
C LYS A 99 5.92 4.11 3.63
N THR A 100 6.56 4.86 2.74
CA THR A 100 6.18 4.91 1.32
C THR A 100 7.36 4.45 0.48
N ARG A 101 7.12 3.50 -0.43
CA ARG A 101 8.10 3.04 -1.41
C ARG A 101 7.56 3.29 -2.80
N THR A 102 8.36 3.94 -3.63
CA THR A 102 7.98 4.36 -4.98
C THR A 102 9.06 3.91 -5.96
N PHE A 103 8.63 3.30 -7.05
CA PHE A 103 9.47 2.93 -8.19
C PHE A 103 8.98 3.66 -9.44
N LYS A 104 9.90 4.34 -10.12
CA LYS A 104 9.63 5.07 -11.36
C LYS A 104 10.53 4.56 -12.47
N SER A 105 9.97 4.37 -13.65
CA SER A 105 10.69 4.10 -14.89
C SER A 105 10.33 5.14 -15.93
N THR A 106 11.32 5.76 -16.55
CA THR A 106 11.11 6.78 -17.59
C THR A 106 11.59 6.24 -18.92
N TYR A 107 10.70 6.27 -19.92
CA TYR A 107 10.94 5.79 -21.26
C TYR A 107 10.97 6.96 -22.26
N GLU A 108 11.85 6.86 -23.25
CA GLU A 108 11.72 7.60 -24.51
C GLU A 108 10.84 6.78 -25.45
N ILE A 109 9.82 7.43 -26.02
CA ILE A 109 8.99 6.86 -27.08
C ILE A 109 9.41 7.50 -28.38
N ASP A 110 9.81 6.68 -29.35
CA ASP A 110 10.02 7.08 -30.75
C ASP A 110 8.75 6.78 -31.53
N TRP A 111 8.01 7.83 -31.87
CA TRP A 111 6.71 7.75 -32.55
C TRP A 111 6.84 7.37 -34.03
N GLU A 112 7.98 7.66 -34.65
CA GLU A 112 8.25 7.38 -36.07
C GLU A 112 8.65 5.91 -36.26
N ASN A 113 9.50 5.39 -35.37
CA ASN A 113 10.03 4.02 -35.45
C ASN A 113 9.25 3.00 -34.60
N HIS A 114 8.25 3.43 -33.82
CA HIS A 114 7.48 2.60 -32.89
C HIS A 114 8.36 1.82 -31.89
N LYS A 115 9.39 2.48 -31.37
CA LYS A 115 10.34 1.91 -30.41
C LYS A 115 10.28 2.62 -29.08
N VAL A 116 10.56 1.89 -28.02
CA VAL A 116 10.71 2.42 -26.67
C VAL A 116 12.12 2.14 -26.14
N LYS A 117 12.68 3.11 -25.42
CA LYS A 117 13.97 2.97 -24.76
C LYS A 117 13.86 3.41 -23.31
N LEU A 118 14.28 2.55 -22.37
CA LEU A 118 14.41 2.92 -20.97
C LEU A 118 15.52 3.97 -20.83
N LEU A 119 15.20 5.12 -20.26
CA LEU A 119 16.15 6.20 -20.00
C LEU A 119 16.70 6.15 -18.58
N ASP A 120 15.80 5.98 -17.59
CA ASP A 120 16.15 6.06 -16.18
C ASP A 120 15.17 5.27 -15.32
N THR A 121 15.65 4.80 -14.17
CA THR A 121 14.85 4.20 -13.11
C THR A 121 15.21 4.82 -11.77
N LYS A 122 14.19 5.21 -11.00
CA LYS A 122 14.37 5.79 -9.67
C LYS A 122 13.55 5.04 -8.64
N GLU A 123 14.21 4.65 -7.56
CA GLU A 123 13.58 4.07 -6.40
C GLU A 123 13.77 4.99 -5.18
N THR A 124 12.67 5.24 -4.45
CA THR A 124 12.70 6.02 -3.21
C THR A 124 11.94 5.30 -2.12
N GLU A 125 12.48 5.34 -0.90
CA GLU A 125 11.83 4.82 0.29
C GLU A 125 12.04 5.79 1.45
N ASN A 126 10.94 6.26 2.05
CA ASN A 126 10.98 7.11 3.24
C ASN A 126 10.90 6.23 4.49
N ASN A 127 11.53 6.64 5.60
CA ASN A 127 11.59 5.88 6.87
C ASN A 127 12.18 4.46 6.68
N LYS A 128 13.52 4.39 6.52
CA LYS A 128 14.25 3.13 6.39
C LYS A 128 14.19 2.30 7.66
#